data_AF-W7WEB0-F1
#
_entry.id   AF-W7WEB0-F1
#
_cell.length_a   1.000
_cell.length_b   1.000
_cell.length_c   1.000
_cell.angle_alpha   90.00
_cell.angle_beta   90.00
_cell.angle_gamma   90.00
#
_symmetry.space_group_name_H-M   'P 1'
#
loop_
_entity.id
_entity.type
_entity.pdbx_description
1 polymer ?
#
loop_
_entity_poly.entity_id
_entity_poly.type
_entity_poly.pdbx_seq_one_letter_code
_entity_poly.pdbx_strand_id
1 'polypeptide(L)'
;MHSLEWENRFQFTDTGEQPYEIGLLIEVERERESSEGYELRYGPLLQASWGAVQGNLNLLFERRLHADDGHTPTEFGYQWQVRVHSDSALDWGAQGFGHLGRWDHWAPRSQQSHILGPAVFAQLGDDDEDPQVEAGLLFGTGGAAPRATLRLQAMVPF
;
A
#
# COMPACT_ATOMS: atom_id res chain seq x y z
N MET A 1 11.82 11.00 -21.60
CA MET A 1 11.62 9.56 -21.93
C MET A 1 10.85 8.95 -20.77
N HIS A 2 9.90 8.05 -21.06
CA HIS A 2 8.85 7.58 -20.14
C HIS A 2 9.32 6.36 -19.33
N SER A 3 8.93 6.23 -18.06
CA SER A 3 8.97 4.96 -17.32
C SER A 3 7.87 4.03 -17.84
N LEU A 4 8.09 2.72 -17.75
CA LEU A 4 7.07 1.71 -18.06
C LEU A 4 6.69 1.02 -16.76
N GLU A 5 5.41 1.03 -16.44
CA GLU A 5 4.82 0.32 -15.30
C GLU A 5 3.77 -0.66 -15.85
N TRP A 6 3.82 -1.89 -15.37
CA TRP A 6 2.84 -2.91 -15.69
C TRP A 6 2.34 -3.55 -14.40
N GLU A 7 1.08 -3.27 -14.05
CA GLU A 7 0.40 -3.84 -12.89
C GLU A 7 -0.63 -4.90 -13.33
N ASN A 8 -0.67 -6.02 -12.62
CA ASN A 8 -1.76 -6.99 -12.68
C ASN A 8 -2.30 -7.21 -11.27
N ARG A 9 -3.62 -7.14 -11.17
CA ARG A 9 -4.37 -7.46 -9.96
C ARG A 9 -5.26 -8.66 -10.24
N PHE A 10 -5.05 -9.74 -9.50
CA PHE A 10 -5.89 -10.92 -9.55
C PHE A 10 -6.78 -10.92 -8.31
N GLN A 11 -8.09 -10.99 -8.52
CA GLN A 11 -9.07 -11.11 -7.45
C GLN A 11 -9.54 -12.58 -7.42
N PHE A 12 -9.45 -13.23 -6.26
CA PHE A 12 -9.82 -14.65 -6.13
C PHE A 12 -11.18 -14.88 -5.47
N THR A 13 -11.74 -13.84 -4.86
CA THR A 13 -13.04 -13.84 -4.19
C THR A 13 -13.88 -12.73 -4.78
N ASP A 14 -15.15 -13.00 -5.07
CA ASP A 14 -16.03 -12.01 -5.67
C ASP A 14 -16.26 -10.81 -4.73
N THR A 15 -15.98 -9.61 -5.26
CA THR A 15 -16.07 -8.37 -4.49
C THR A 15 -17.50 -8.13 -4.01
N GLY A 16 -17.66 -7.94 -2.70
CA GLY A 16 -18.95 -7.69 -2.06
C GLY A 16 -19.81 -8.92 -1.78
N GLU A 17 -19.43 -10.12 -2.24
CA GLU A 17 -20.20 -11.35 -1.95
C GLU A 17 -19.81 -12.00 -0.62
N GLN A 18 -18.57 -11.82 -0.19
CA GLN A 18 -18.07 -12.30 1.09
C GLN A 18 -17.63 -11.13 1.98
N PRO A 19 -17.67 -11.29 3.32
CA PRO A 19 -17.13 -10.28 4.24
C PRO A 19 -15.60 -10.19 4.20
N TYR A 20 -14.95 -10.89 3.27
CA TYR A 20 -13.52 -10.85 3.04
C TYR A 20 -13.23 -10.93 1.54
N GLU A 21 -12.11 -10.33 1.17
CA GLU A 21 -11.60 -10.31 -0.18
C GLU A 21 -10.12 -10.70 -0.18
N ILE A 22 -9.74 -11.57 -1.11
CA ILE A 22 -8.38 -12.07 -1.27
C ILE A 22 -7.98 -11.86 -2.73
N GLY A 23 -6.88 -11.14 -2.92
CA GLY A 23 -6.26 -10.92 -4.21
C GLY A 23 -4.75 -11.08 -4.19
N LEU A 24 -4.16 -10.90 -5.36
CA LEU A 24 -2.71 -10.90 -5.59
C LEU A 24 -2.35 -9.72 -6.48
N LEU A 25 -1.31 -9.00 -6.07
CA LEU A 25 -0.64 -8.00 -6.89
C LEU A 25 0.60 -8.61 -7.54
N ILE A 26 0.80 -8.32 -8.83
CA ILE A 26 2.07 -8.48 -9.53
C ILE A 26 2.32 -7.22 -10.35
N GLU A 27 3.36 -6.49 -10.01
CA GLU A 27 3.75 -5.23 -10.62
C GLU A 27 5.20 -5.33 -11.11
N VAL A 28 5.45 -4.85 -12.33
CA VAL A 28 6.78 -4.73 -12.90
C VAL A 28 6.98 -3.28 -13.32
N GLU A 29 7.94 -2.60 -12.69
CA GLU A 29 8.33 -1.24 -13.04
C GLU A 29 9.72 -1.25 -13.69
N ARG A 30 9.89 -0.48 -14.77
CA ARG A 30 11.20 -0.19 -15.35
C ARG A 30 11.63 1.22 -14.93
N GLU A 31 12.67 1.28 -14.12
CA GLU A 31 13.27 2.54 -13.66
C GLU A 31 13.84 3.36 -14.85
N ARG A 32 14.00 4.67 -14.64
CA ARG A 32 14.35 5.62 -15.72
C ARG A 32 15.76 5.40 -16.25
N GLU A 33 16.69 4.91 -15.43
CA GLU A 33 18.04 4.57 -15.85
C GLU A 33 18.11 3.09 -16.20
N SER A 34 18.58 2.76 -17.41
CA SER A 34 18.61 1.36 -17.86
C SER A 34 19.53 0.45 -17.05
N SER A 35 20.46 1.03 -16.28
CA SER A 35 21.38 0.38 -15.35
C SER A 35 20.70 -0.10 -14.06
N GLU A 36 19.52 0.45 -13.71
CA GLU A 36 18.77 0.13 -12.49
C GLU A 36 17.91 -1.15 -12.64
N GLY A 37 17.71 -1.63 -13.87
CA GLY A 37 17.01 -2.88 -14.15
C GLY A 37 15.49 -2.78 -14.10
N TYR A 38 14.83 -3.86 -13.68
CA TYR A 38 13.37 -3.95 -13.48
C TYR A 38 13.07 -4.19 -12.02
N GLU A 39 12.13 -3.46 -11.44
CA GLU A 39 11.59 -3.75 -10.12
C GLU A 39 10.37 -4.68 -10.26
N LEU A 40 10.41 -5.83 -9.58
CA LEU A 40 9.29 -6.74 -9.45
C LEU A 40 8.71 -6.60 -8.04
N ARG A 41 7.45 -6.19 -7.94
CA ARG A 41 6.69 -6.14 -6.69
C ARG A 41 5.52 -7.10 -6.74
N TYR A 42 5.34 -7.92 -5.71
CA TYR A 42 4.26 -8.90 -5.67
C TYR A 42 3.82 -9.23 -4.25
N GLY A 43 2.58 -9.69 -4.11
CA GLY A 43 2.10 -10.21 -2.83
C GLY A 43 0.60 -10.18 -2.65
N PRO A 44 0.11 -10.81 -1.57
CA PRO A 44 -1.32 -10.88 -1.30
C PRO A 44 -1.91 -9.53 -0.93
N LEU A 45 -3.15 -9.34 -1.36
CA LEU A 45 -4.02 -8.22 -1.03
C LEU A 45 -5.18 -8.80 -0.22
N LEU A 46 -5.33 -8.37 1.02
CA LEU A 46 -6.36 -8.88 1.92
C LEU A 46 -7.27 -7.73 2.34
N GLN A 47 -8.56 -7.94 2.26
CA GLN A 47 -9.57 -7.02 2.75
C GLN A 47 -10.64 -7.78 3.52
N ALA A 48 -11.22 -7.15 4.53
CA ALA A 48 -12.37 -7.70 5.24
C ALA A 48 -13.24 -6.60 5.83
N SER A 49 -14.53 -6.90 5.93
CA SER A 49 -15.57 -5.96 6.36
C SER A 49 -16.44 -6.60 7.44
N TRP A 50 -16.67 -5.85 8.51
CA TRP A 50 -17.47 -6.25 9.68
C TRP A 50 -18.36 -5.10 10.13
N GLY A 51 -19.61 -5.10 9.67
CA GLY A 51 -20.52 -3.98 9.91
C GLY A 51 -19.98 -2.69 9.30
N ALA A 52 -19.80 -1.66 10.12
CA ALA A 52 -19.25 -0.38 9.69
C ALA A 52 -17.71 -0.37 9.56
N VAL A 53 -17.01 -1.43 9.93
CA VAL A 53 -15.54 -1.47 9.91
C VAL A 53 -15.04 -2.22 8.69
N GLN A 54 -14.13 -1.61 7.94
CA GLN A 54 -13.39 -2.25 6.85
C GLN A 54 -11.90 -2.20 7.17
N GLY A 55 -11.21 -3.32 6.99
CA GLY A 55 -9.76 -3.43 7.13
C GLY A 55 -9.13 -3.94 5.85
N ASN A 56 -7.94 -3.43 5.52
CA ASN A 56 -7.08 -4.02 4.49
C ASN A 56 -5.67 -4.27 5.01
N LEU A 57 -5.01 -5.27 4.42
CA LEU A 57 -3.63 -5.66 4.68
C LEU A 57 -3.00 -6.15 3.38
N ASN A 58 -1.97 -5.44 2.94
CA ASN A 58 -1.13 -5.83 1.82
C ASN A 58 0.23 -6.25 2.36
N LEU A 59 0.71 -7.43 1.94
CA LEU A 59 2.04 -7.92 2.26
C LEU A 59 2.82 -8.00 0.96
N LEU A 60 3.85 -7.18 0.80
CA LEU A 60 4.49 -6.93 -0.50
C LEU A 60 5.97 -7.34 -0.44
N PHE A 61 6.38 -8.11 -1.43
CA PHE A 61 7.75 -8.49 -1.70
C PHE A 61 8.26 -7.71 -2.90
N GLU A 62 9.45 -7.13 -2.78
CA GLU A 62 10.06 -6.33 -3.83
C GLU A 62 11.44 -6.88 -4.18
N ARG A 63 11.80 -6.88 -5.46
CA ARG A 63 13.13 -7.30 -5.90
C ARG A 63 13.50 -6.62 -7.21
N ARG A 64 14.74 -6.12 -7.32
CA ARG A 64 15.30 -5.67 -8.60
C ARG A 64 15.89 -6.83 -9.40
N LEU A 65 15.53 -6.90 -10.67
CA LEU A 65 15.97 -7.88 -11.65
C LEU A 65 16.85 -7.19 -12.69
N HIS A 66 17.91 -7.85 -13.15
CA HIS A 66 18.80 -7.34 -14.20
C HIS A 66 19.48 -5.98 -13.89
N ALA A 67 19.68 -5.66 -12.61
CA ALA A 67 20.50 -4.52 -12.20
C ALA A 67 22.00 -4.85 -12.33
N ASP A 68 22.82 -3.88 -12.73
CA ASP A 68 24.25 -4.05 -13.03
C ASP A 68 25.09 -4.50 -11.81
N ASP A 69 24.58 -4.31 -10.60
CA ASP A 69 25.17 -4.67 -9.31
C ASP A 69 24.90 -6.12 -8.85
N GLY A 70 24.14 -6.90 -9.63
CA GLY A 70 23.95 -8.34 -9.41
C GLY A 70 22.69 -8.69 -8.60
N HIS A 71 22.73 -9.81 -7.85
CA HIS A 71 21.56 -10.34 -7.14
C HIS A 71 21.11 -9.40 -6.01
N THR A 72 20.12 -8.55 -6.28
CA THR A 72 19.43 -7.83 -5.22
C THR A 72 18.60 -8.80 -4.39
N PRO A 73 18.67 -8.74 -3.04
CA PRO A 73 17.85 -9.56 -2.18
C PRO A 73 16.39 -9.10 -2.29
N THR A 74 15.45 -10.03 -2.07
CA THR A 74 14.04 -9.65 -1.95
C THR A 74 13.82 -8.90 -0.65
N GLU A 75 13.13 -7.77 -0.72
CA GLU A 75 12.74 -6.96 0.42
C GLU A 75 11.26 -7.19 0.76
N PHE A 76 10.88 -6.89 1.99
CA PHE A 76 9.52 -7.10 2.48
C PHE A 76 8.95 -5.82 3.09
N GLY A 77 7.77 -5.45 2.63
CA GLY A 77 6.97 -4.36 3.16
C GLY A 77 5.55 -4.80 3.45
N TYR A 78 4.85 -3.97 4.22
CA TYR A 78 3.43 -4.15 4.49
C TYR A 78 2.71 -2.81 4.48
N GLN A 79 1.43 -2.85 4.13
CA GLN A 79 0.53 -1.71 4.21
C GLN A 79 -0.76 -2.18 4.85
N TRP A 80 -1.31 -1.40 5.77
CA TRP A 80 -2.61 -1.70 6.36
C TRP A 80 -3.41 -0.42 6.54
N GLN A 81 -4.73 -0.56 6.47
CA GLN A 81 -5.68 0.49 6.73
C GLN A 81 -6.87 -0.10 7.47
N VAL A 82 -7.42 0.67 8.40
CA VAL A 82 -8.72 0.41 9.01
C VAL A 82 -9.57 1.65 8.81
N ARG A 83 -10.77 1.48 8.26
CA ARG A 83 -11.78 2.51 8.03
C ARG A 83 -13.03 2.14 8.81
N VAL A 84 -13.64 3.13 9.45
CA VAL A 84 -14.92 3.04 10.13
C VAL A 84 -15.89 3.95 9.39
N HIS A 85 -16.86 3.35 8.72
CA HIS A 85 -17.94 4.03 8.03
C HIS A 85 -18.83 4.77 9.04
N SER A 86 -19.12 6.03 8.72
CA SER A 86 -20.05 6.86 9.47
C SER A 86 -21.27 7.21 8.63
N ASP A 87 -22.33 7.72 9.26
CA ASP A 87 -23.52 8.23 8.56
C ASP A 87 -23.27 9.59 7.87
N SER A 88 -22.04 10.07 7.85
CA SER A 88 -21.62 11.32 7.21
C SER A 88 -20.71 11.05 6.02
N ALA A 89 -20.51 12.04 5.15
CA ALA A 89 -19.59 11.94 4.00
C ALA A 89 -18.11 11.75 4.38
N LEU A 90 -17.80 11.61 5.68
CA LEU A 90 -16.45 11.47 6.21
C LEU A 90 -16.34 10.25 7.12
N ASP A 91 -15.43 9.36 6.77
CA ASP A 91 -15.07 8.20 7.57
C ASP A 91 -13.75 8.40 8.29
N TRP A 92 -13.61 7.67 9.39
CA TRP A 92 -12.47 7.79 10.29
C TRP A 92 -11.67 6.50 10.28
N GLY A 93 -10.39 6.59 10.55
CA GLY A 93 -9.58 5.39 10.61
C GLY A 93 -8.13 5.63 10.95
N ALA A 94 -7.34 4.63 10.58
CA ALA A 94 -5.89 4.66 10.71
C ALA A 94 -5.26 3.90 9.56
N GLN A 95 -4.03 4.27 9.24
CA GLN A 95 -3.24 3.57 8.24
C GLN A 95 -1.80 3.43 8.72
N GLY A 96 -1.10 2.45 8.17
CA GLY A 96 0.31 2.26 8.44
C GLY A 96 1.04 1.54 7.33
N PHE A 97 2.32 1.87 7.20
CA PHE A 97 3.24 1.36 6.20
C PHE A 97 4.51 0.93 6.91
N GLY A 98 5.08 -0.18 6.47
CA GLY A 98 6.35 -0.67 7.00
C GLY A 98 7.22 -1.27 5.93
N HIS A 99 8.53 -1.12 6.12
CA HIS A 99 9.57 -1.75 5.31
C HIS A 99 10.60 -2.38 6.25
N LEU A 100 10.80 -3.68 6.09
CA LEU A 100 11.64 -4.52 6.96
C LEU A 100 13.03 -4.80 6.38
N GLY A 101 13.33 -4.33 5.17
CA GLY A 101 14.51 -4.74 4.42
C GLY A 101 14.36 -6.17 3.89
N ARG A 102 15.45 -6.93 3.87
CA ARG A 102 15.47 -8.31 3.37
C ARG A 102 14.40 -9.19 4.02
N TRP A 103 13.60 -9.89 3.22
CA TRP A 103 12.49 -10.71 3.71
C TRP A 103 12.92 -11.88 4.62
N ASP A 104 14.09 -12.45 4.36
CA ASP A 104 14.66 -13.63 5.03
C ASP A 104 15.57 -13.28 6.21
N HIS A 105 15.96 -12.01 6.33
CA HIS A 105 16.83 -11.51 7.37
C HIS A 105 16.53 -10.03 7.61
N TRP A 106 15.44 -9.76 8.33
CA TRP A 106 14.95 -8.40 8.55
C TRP A 106 16.06 -7.49 9.09
N ALA A 107 16.07 -6.26 8.61
CA ALA A 107 17.02 -5.26 9.04
C ALA A 107 16.90 -5.01 10.56
N PRO A 108 17.96 -4.53 11.23
CA PRO A 108 17.84 -4.08 12.62
C PRO A 108 16.75 -3.01 12.74
N ARG A 109 16.06 -2.92 13.89
CA ARG A 109 14.97 -1.93 14.10
C ARG A 109 15.36 -0.46 13.81
N SER A 110 16.64 -0.11 13.95
CA SER A 110 17.14 1.22 13.61
C SER A 110 17.15 1.52 12.10
N GLN A 111 17.11 0.49 11.27
CA GLN A 111 17.10 0.57 9.81
C GLN A 111 15.72 0.25 9.22
N GLN A 112 14.81 -0.34 10.00
CA GLN A 112 13.43 -0.52 9.60
C GLN A 112 12.70 0.83 9.58
N SER A 113 11.79 1.00 8.61
CA SER A 113 10.93 2.17 8.49
C SER A 113 9.50 1.75 8.76
N HIS A 114 8.85 2.42 9.72
CA HIS A 114 7.45 2.21 10.06
C HIS A 114 6.81 3.55 10.31
N ILE A 115 5.77 3.87 9.55
CA ILE A 115 4.91 5.04 9.77
C ILE A 115 3.49 4.57 10.00
N LEU A 116 2.80 5.14 10.98
CA LEU A 116 1.39 4.89 11.20
C LEU A 116 0.71 6.07 11.86
N GLY A 117 -0.59 6.22 11.67
CA GLY A 117 -1.33 7.28 12.32
C GLY A 117 -2.79 7.35 11.91
N PRO A 118 -3.53 8.33 12.46
CA PRO A 118 -4.91 8.57 12.10
C PRO A 118 -5.05 8.94 10.63
N ALA A 119 -6.19 8.55 10.06
CA ALA A 119 -6.60 8.85 8.70
C ALA A 119 -8.09 9.22 8.66
N VAL A 120 -8.45 10.04 7.69
CA VAL A 120 -9.84 10.36 7.33
C VAL A 120 -10.06 10.12 5.85
N PHE A 121 -11.25 9.67 5.50
CA PHE A 121 -11.64 9.31 4.14
C PHE A 121 -12.94 10.04 3.82
N ALA A 122 -13.01 10.71 2.67
CA ALA A 122 -14.20 11.43 2.26
C ALA A 122 -14.62 11.01 0.85
N GLN A 123 -15.92 10.79 0.68
CA GLN A 123 -16.55 10.66 -0.64
C GLN A 123 -17.21 11.99 -0.96
N LEU A 124 -16.85 12.59 -2.11
CA LEU A 124 -17.31 13.93 -2.50
C LEU A 124 -18.62 13.87 -3.30
N GLY A 125 -19.57 13.09 -2.81
CA GLY A 125 -20.92 12.88 -3.35
C GLY A 125 -21.53 11.56 -2.84
N ASP A 126 -22.62 11.11 -3.46
CA ASP A 126 -23.39 9.95 -3.01
C ASP A 126 -23.19 8.71 -3.91
N ASP A 127 -22.52 8.86 -5.04
CA ASP A 127 -22.31 7.80 -6.03
C ASP A 127 -20.86 7.26 -5.98
N ASP A 128 -20.67 6.00 -6.38
CA ASP A 128 -19.33 5.37 -6.46
C ASP A 128 -18.44 6.01 -7.54
N GLU A 129 -19.04 6.78 -8.44
CA GLU A 129 -18.38 7.60 -9.46
C GLU A 129 -17.94 8.98 -8.91
N ASP A 130 -18.16 9.26 -7.64
CA ASP A 130 -17.72 10.51 -7.04
C ASP A 130 -16.25 10.47 -6.60
N PRO A 131 -15.57 11.63 -6.61
CA PRO A 131 -14.18 11.70 -6.16
C PRO A 131 -14.01 11.24 -4.72
N GLN A 132 -12.97 10.46 -4.47
CA GLN A 132 -12.62 10.01 -3.12
C GLN A 132 -11.33 10.69 -2.67
N VAL A 133 -11.31 11.18 -1.43
CA VAL A 133 -10.15 11.84 -0.84
C VAL A 133 -9.76 11.17 0.45
N GLU A 134 -8.46 10.99 0.66
CA GLU A 134 -7.88 10.48 1.90
C GLU A 134 -6.86 11.47 2.44
N ALA A 135 -6.88 11.70 3.76
CA ALA A 135 -5.85 12.45 4.46
C ALA A 135 -5.36 11.68 5.70
N GLY A 136 -4.03 11.58 5.86
CA GLY A 136 -3.40 10.88 6.98
C GLY A 136 -2.25 11.68 7.60
N LEU A 137 -2.16 11.67 8.93
CA LEU A 137 -1.02 12.21 9.67
C LEU A 137 -0.28 11.06 10.36
N LEU A 138 0.84 10.64 9.76
CA LEU A 138 1.54 9.41 10.14
C LEU A 138 2.82 9.73 10.89
N PHE A 139 3.11 8.95 11.93
CA PHE A 139 4.26 9.12 12.80
C PHE A 139 5.22 7.95 12.68
N GLY A 140 6.51 8.27 12.60
CA GLY A 140 7.58 7.28 12.53
C GLY A 140 7.78 6.55 13.87
N THR A 141 7.85 5.22 13.82
CA THR A 141 8.18 4.38 15.00
C THR A 141 9.50 3.59 14.83
N GLY A 142 10.06 3.55 13.62
CA GLY A 142 11.37 2.97 13.30
C GLY A 142 12.48 4.02 13.18
N GLY A 143 13.75 3.59 13.24
CA GLY A 143 14.90 4.50 13.22
C GLY A 143 15.16 5.17 11.87
N ALA A 144 14.65 4.59 10.78
CA ALA A 144 14.79 5.12 9.43
C ALA A 144 13.56 5.90 8.93
N ALA A 145 12.45 5.90 9.68
CA ALA A 145 11.22 6.56 9.26
C ALA A 145 11.27 8.08 9.48
N PRO A 146 10.62 8.89 8.61
CA PRO A 146 10.33 10.28 8.91
C PRO A 146 9.57 10.41 10.24
N ARG A 147 9.86 11.45 11.03
CA ARG A 147 9.18 11.66 12.32
C ARG A 147 7.68 11.87 12.15
N ALA A 148 7.29 12.62 11.13
CA ALA A 148 5.91 12.89 10.77
C ALA A 148 5.77 12.99 9.25
N THR A 149 4.70 12.43 8.71
CA THR A 149 4.35 12.43 7.28
C THR A 149 2.89 12.84 7.13
N LEU A 150 2.63 13.85 6.31
CA LEU A 150 1.28 14.16 5.84
C LEU A 150 1.08 13.43 4.51
N ARG A 151 0.06 12.57 4.44
CA ARG A 151 -0.36 11.87 3.22
C ARG A 151 -1.70 12.41 2.76
N LEU A 152 -1.78 12.76 1.48
CA LEU A 152 -3.01 13.19 0.82
C LEU A 152 -3.14 12.39 -0.48
N GLN A 153 -4.28 11.73 -0.67
CA GLN A 153 -4.60 11.01 -1.90
C GLN A 153 -5.97 11.45 -2.39
N ALA A 154 -6.10 11.66 -3.71
CA ALA A 154 -7.37 11.91 -4.36
C ALA A 154 -7.53 10.95 -5.54
N MET A 155 -8.64 10.23 -5.59
CA MET A 155 -9.05 9.41 -6.72
C MET A 155 -10.18 10.15 -7.45
N VAL A 156 -9.96 10.43 -8.73
CA VAL A 156 -10.94 11.08 -9.60
C VAL A 156 -11.24 10.12 -10.75
N PRO A 157 -12.46 9.55 -10.83
CA PRO A 157 -12.85 8.71 -11.95
C PRO A 157 -12.98 9.56 -13.24
N PHE A 158 -12.68 8.95 -14.39
CA PHE A 158 -12.69 9.59 -15.71
C PHE A 158 -13.25 8.66 -16.78
#